data_AF-A0A660QCV7-F1
#
_entry.id   AF-A0A660QCV7-F1
#
_cell.length_a   1.000
_cell.length_b   1.000
_cell.length_c   1.000
_cell.angle_alpha   90.00
_cell.angle_beta   90.00
_cell.angle_gamma   90.00
#
_symmetry.space_group_name_H-M   'P 1'
#
loop_
_entity.id
_entity.type
_entity.pdbx_description
1 polymer ?
#
loop_
_entity_poly.entity_id
_entity_poly.type
_entity_poly.pdbx_seq_one_letter_code
_entity_poly.pdbx_strand_id
1 'polypeptide(L)'
;MQVVFHALVDSNSQATGTAAVEDAFNHLLRSDELAQFDTWRQRLDEQFEKTDAAAAKSILTHLCQHPEGRRRDQIMNALMAKSPAADPATIEEQLAQLLAVLLRDGYLLENEGRYTFRSFLIREYWNRREVR
;
A
#
# COMPACT_ATOMS: atom_id res chain seq x y z
N MET A 1 6.50 11.92 8.39
CA MET A 1 6.93 12.66 7.17
C MET A 1 8.25 13.41 7.34
N GLN A 2 8.78 13.61 8.56
CA GLN A 2 10.01 14.36 8.81
C GLN A 2 11.31 13.56 8.57
N VAL A 3 11.25 12.22 8.59
CA VAL A 3 12.43 11.33 8.47
C VAL A 3 12.96 11.25 7.03
N VAL A 4 12.05 11.18 6.03
CA VAL A 4 12.44 11.16 4.61
C VAL A 4 13.20 12.43 4.21
N PHE A 5 12.79 13.58 4.75
CA PHE A 5 13.49 14.84 4.52
C PHE A 5 14.87 14.86 5.18
N HIS A 6 15.04 14.27 6.37
CA HIS A 6 16.34 14.27 7.05
C HIS A 6 17.36 13.36 6.35
N ALA A 7 16.95 12.16 5.92
CA ALA A 7 17.83 11.26 5.16
C ALA A 7 18.29 11.88 3.82
N LEU A 8 17.44 12.69 3.18
CA LEU A 8 17.79 13.46 1.98
C LEU A 8 18.73 14.64 2.26
N VAL A 9 18.67 15.24 3.46
CA VAL A 9 19.50 16.39 3.85
C VAL A 9 20.88 15.96 4.36
N ASP A 10 20.97 14.83 5.08
CA ASP A 10 22.25 14.28 5.57
C ASP A 10 23.09 13.66 4.44
N SER A 11 22.43 13.30 3.32
CA SER A 11 23.07 13.00 2.06
C SER A 11 23.63 14.31 1.47
N ASN A 12 24.86 14.67 1.82
CA ASN A 12 25.60 15.83 1.30
C ASN A 12 25.96 15.69 -0.20
N SER A 13 25.02 15.21 -0.99
CA SER A 13 25.12 14.89 -2.40
C SER A 13 24.88 16.18 -3.19
N GLN A 14 25.96 16.83 -3.62
CA GLN A 14 25.90 17.82 -4.71
C GLN A 14 25.47 17.20 -6.05
N ALA A 15 25.20 15.89 -6.10
CA ALA A 15 24.67 15.20 -7.25
C ALA A 15 23.15 15.40 -7.34
N THR A 16 22.73 16.43 -8.07
CA THR A 16 21.36 16.55 -8.56
C THR A 16 21.19 15.69 -9.81
N GLY A 17 20.42 14.61 -9.72
CA GLY A 17 20.12 13.74 -10.87
C GLY A 17 19.35 12.49 -10.47
N THR A 18 18.77 11.79 -11.45
CA THR A 18 17.95 10.58 -11.26
C THR A 18 18.67 9.49 -10.46
N ALA A 19 19.99 9.35 -10.63
CA ALA A 19 20.80 8.36 -9.91
C ALA A 19 20.87 8.62 -8.39
N ALA A 20 20.96 9.89 -7.96
CA ALA A 20 20.97 10.21 -6.53
C ALA A 20 19.62 9.97 -5.87
N VAL A 21 18.53 10.15 -6.62
CA VAL A 21 17.17 9.81 -6.19
C VAL A 21 17.02 8.29 -6.05
N GLU A 22 17.51 7.51 -7.02
CA GLU A 22 17.53 6.05 -6.95
C GLU A 22 18.36 5.53 -5.77
N ASP A 23 19.53 6.12 -5.50
CA ASP A 23 20.37 5.75 -4.36
C ASP A 23 19.71 6.08 -3.01
N ALA A 24 19.07 7.24 -2.89
CA ALA A 24 18.30 7.60 -1.71
C ALA A 24 17.10 6.63 -1.51
N PHE A 25 16.42 6.26 -2.59
CA PHE A 25 15.36 5.25 -2.53
C PHE A 25 15.90 3.88 -2.10
N ASN A 26 17.00 3.42 -2.69
CA ASN A 26 17.62 2.15 -2.33
C ASN A 26 18.09 2.15 -0.87
N HIS A 27 18.56 3.29 -0.37
CA HIS A 27 18.92 3.47 1.04
C HIS A 27 17.70 3.36 1.96
N LEU A 28 16.61 4.06 1.68
CA LEU A 28 15.34 3.99 2.44
C LEU A 28 14.71 2.59 2.40
N LEU A 29 15.02 1.81 1.37
CA LEU A 29 14.57 0.44 1.21
C LEU A 29 15.54 -0.58 1.82
N ARG A 30 16.56 -0.18 2.58
CA ARG A 30 17.39 -1.12 3.34
C ARG A 30 16.58 -1.76 4.46
N SER A 31 16.92 -3.01 4.81
CA SER A 31 16.19 -3.84 5.77
C SER A 31 15.96 -3.14 7.12
N ASP A 32 16.92 -2.32 7.57
CA ASP A 32 16.87 -1.65 8.86
C ASP A 32 15.89 -0.45 8.87
N GLU A 33 15.69 0.19 7.72
CA GLU A 33 14.76 1.31 7.52
C GLU A 33 13.34 0.83 7.16
N LEU A 34 13.21 -0.36 6.56
CA LEU A 34 11.92 -0.96 6.20
C LEU A 34 11.03 -1.23 7.42
N ALA A 35 11.61 -1.52 8.58
CA ALA A 35 10.87 -1.70 9.83
C ALA A 35 10.08 -0.43 10.24
N GLN A 36 10.52 0.76 9.83
CA GLN A 36 9.82 2.01 10.12
C GLN A 36 8.47 2.10 9.39
N PHE A 37 8.31 1.36 8.29
CA PHE A 37 7.04 1.26 7.57
C PHE A 37 6.07 0.23 8.19
N ASP A 38 6.48 -0.50 9.24
CA ASP A 38 5.58 -1.46 9.92
C ASP A 38 4.36 -0.79 10.54
N THR A 39 4.51 0.47 10.95
CA THR A 39 3.40 1.28 11.45
C THR A 39 2.21 1.36 10.49
N TRP A 40 2.45 1.35 9.17
CA TRP A 40 1.37 1.30 8.17
C TRP A 40 0.62 -0.04 8.20
N ARG A 41 1.32 -1.15 8.43
CA ARG A 41 0.67 -2.46 8.54
C ARG A 41 -0.10 -2.58 9.85
N GLN A 42 0.54 -2.21 10.97
CA GLN A 42 -0.03 -2.29 12.31
C GLN A 42 -1.32 -1.49 12.44
N ARG A 43 -1.36 -0.27 11.88
CA ARG A 43 -2.55 0.57 11.88
C ARG A 43 -3.78 -0.09 11.26
N LEU A 44 -3.60 -0.96 10.27
CA LEU A 44 -4.72 -1.71 9.68
C LEU A 44 -5.31 -2.71 10.67
N ASP A 45 -4.49 -3.32 11.51
CA ASP A 45 -4.97 -4.23 12.57
C ASP A 45 -5.58 -3.46 13.76
N GLU A 46 -5.13 -2.23 14.01
CA GLU A 46 -5.64 -1.39 15.10
C GLU A 46 -6.96 -0.70 14.76
N GLN A 47 -7.15 -0.29 13.51
CA GLN A 47 -8.29 0.53 13.10
C GLN A 47 -9.49 -0.27 12.57
N PHE A 48 -9.29 -1.56 12.29
CA PHE A 48 -10.31 -2.44 11.72
C PHE A 48 -10.53 -3.65 12.59
N GLU A 49 -11.76 -4.18 12.56
CA GLU A 49 -12.04 -5.52 13.04
C GLU A 49 -11.26 -6.56 12.22
N LYS A 50 -10.99 -7.73 12.81
CA LYS A 50 -10.09 -8.75 12.24
C LYS A 50 -10.43 -9.12 10.79
N THR A 51 -11.71 -9.23 10.45
CA THR A 51 -12.18 -9.56 9.09
C THR A 51 -11.89 -8.44 8.10
N ASP A 52 -12.12 -7.20 8.51
CA ASP A 52 -11.90 -6.00 7.69
C ASP A 52 -10.41 -5.73 7.51
N ALA A 53 -9.60 -5.93 8.56
CA ALA A 53 -8.14 -5.86 8.48
C ALA A 53 -7.59 -6.88 7.46
N ALA A 54 -8.09 -8.12 7.49
CA ALA A 54 -7.69 -9.17 6.55
C ALA A 54 -8.12 -8.85 5.09
N ALA A 55 -9.31 -8.29 4.91
CA ALA A 55 -9.80 -7.85 3.61
C ALA A 55 -8.99 -6.65 3.09
N ALA A 56 -8.70 -5.65 3.92
CA ALA A 56 -7.88 -4.49 3.56
C ALA A 56 -6.47 -4.92 3.14
N LYS A 57 -5.83 -5.81 3.90
CA LYS A 57 -4.54 -6.40 3.54
C LYS A 57 -4.62 -7.16 2.22
N SER A 58 -5.71 -7.89 1.96
CA SER A 58 -5.91 -8.59 0.69
C SER A 58 -6.04 -7.64 -0.49
N ILE A 59 -6.74 -6.51 -0.33
CA ILE A 59 -6.82 -5.44 -1.35
C ILE A 59 -5.41 -4.90 -1.63
N LEU A 60 -4.66 -4.53 -0.59
CA LEU A 60 -3.31 -3.98 -0.73
C LEU A 60 -2.35 -4.98 -1.38
N THR A 61 -2.41 -6.27 -1.00
CA THR A 61 -1.62 -7.32 -1.64
C THR A 61 -1.96 -7.48 -3.12
N HIS A 62 -3.25 -7.46 -3.49
CA HIS A 62 -3.65 -7.53 -4.89
C HIS A 62 -3.13 -6.32 -5.69
N LEU A 63 -3.34 -5.11 -5.16
CA LEU A 63 -2.86 -3.88 -5.81
C LEU A 63 -1.33 -3.79 -5.87
N CYS A 64 -0.61 -4.40 -4.92
CA CYS A 64 0.84 -4.45 -4.92
C CYS A 64 1.39 -5.19 -6.15
N GLN A 65 0.69 -6.24 -6.59
CA GLN A 65 1.02 -7.04 -7.76
C GLN A 65 0.65 -6.35 -9.10
N HIS A 66 -0.10 -5.25 -9.04
CA HIS A 66 -0.62 -4.53 -10.22
C HIS A 66 -0.29 -3.03 -10.13
N PRO A 67 0.97 -2.64 -10.42
CA PRO A 67 1.42 -1.24 -10.32
C PRO A 67 0.63 -0.26 -11.20
N GLU A 68 0.05 -0.72 -12.32
CA GLU A 68 -0.86 0.05 -13.18
C GLU A 68 -2.24 0.31 -12.55
N GLY A 69 -2.52 -0.33 -11.42
CA GLY A 69 -3.76 -0.20 -10.66
C GLY A 69 -4.89 -1.07 -11.19
N ARG A 70 -5.90 -1.22 -10.33
CA ARG A 70 -7.08 -2.05 -10.62
C ARG A 70 -8.36 -1.26 -10.51
N ARG A 71 -9.32 -1.60 -11.37
CA ARG A 71 -10.68 -1.12 -11.24
C ARG A 71 -11.38 -1.82 -10.07
N ARG A 72 -12.45 -1.19 -9.56
CA ARG A 72 -13.21 -1.69 -8.40
C ARG A 72 -13.71 -3.13 -8.58
N ASP A 73 -14.25 -3.45 -9.76
CA ASP A 73 -14.70 -4.79 -10.15
C ASP A 73 -13.58 -5.84 -10.11
N GLN A 74 -12.37 -5.48 -10.53
CA GLN A 74 -11.21 -6.36 -10.49
C GLN A 74 -10.78 -6.66 -9.05
N ILE A 75 -10.83 -5.66 -8.17
CA ILE A 75 -10.54 -5.81 -6.74
C ILE A 75 -11.62 -6.67 -6.06
N MET A 76 -12.89 -6.43 -6.41
CA MET A 76 -14.04 -7.21 -5.94
C MET A 76 -13.87 -8.69 -6.28
N ASN A 77 -13.57 -9.01 -7.54
CA ASN A 77 -13.35 -10.37 -8.00
C ASN A 77 -12.20 -11.04 -7.23
N ALA A 78 -11.13 -10.31 -6.93
CA ALA A 78 -10.01 -10.83 -6.14
C ALA A 78 -10.41 -11.12 -4.68
N LEU A 79 -11.27 -10.31 -4.06
CA LEU A 79 -11.81 -10.57 -2.73
C LEU A 79 -12.75 -11.78 -2.71
N MET A 80 -13.68 -11.85 -3.66
CA MET A 80 -14.62 -12.98 -3.80
C MET A 80 -13.88 -14.30 -4.01
N ALA A 81 -12.80 -14.30 -4.81
CA ALA A 81 -11.97 -15.49 -5.01
C ALA A 81 -11.34 -16.03 -3.70
N LYS A 82 -11.10 -15.17 -2.72
CA LYS A 82 -10.61 -15.55 -1.38
C LYS A 82 -11.72 -15.90 -0.41
N SER A 83 -12.97 -15.64 -0.73
CA SER A 83 -14.14 -15.87 0.13
C SER A 83 -15.34 -16.37 -0.67
N PRO A 84 -15.24 -17.56 -1.31
CA PRO A 84 -16.24 -18.04 -2.26
C PRO A 84 -17.62 -18.34 -1.66
N ALA A 85 -17.70 -18.47 -0.33
CA ALA A 85 -18.95 -18.69 0.39
C ALA A 85 -19.60 -17.39 0.91
N ALA A 86 -18.95 -16.24 0.72
CA ALA A 86 -19.49 -14.95 1.17
C ALA A 86 -20.54 -14.41 0.19
N ASP A 87 -21.53 -13.71 0.74
CA ASP A 87 -22.53 -13.01 -0.07
C ASP A 87 -21.89 -11.86 -0.87
N PRO A 88 -22.07 -11.80 -2.20
CA PRO A 88 -21.51 -10.73 -3.04
C PRO A 88 -21.90 -9.32 -2.58
N ALA A 89 -23.14 -9.10 -2.13
CA ALA A 89 -23.57 -7.76 -1.70
C ALA A 89 -22.80 -7.31 -0.46
N THR A 90 -22.55 -8.22 0.48
CA THR A 90 -21.77 -7.96 1.69
C THR A 90 -20.30 -7.62 1.36
N ILE A 91 -19.67 -8.36 0.43
CA ILE A 91 -18.29 -8.06 0.00
C ILE A 91 -18.22 -6.71 -0.72
N GLU A 92 -19.25 -6.33 -1.48
CA GLU A 92 -19.28 -5.06 -2.20
C GLU A 92 -19.36 -3.87 -1.24
N GLU A 93 -20.21 -3.95 -0.22
CA GLU A 93 -20.33 -2.95 0.83
C GLU A 93 -19.00 -2.81 1.60
N GLN A 94 -18.43 -3.93 2.02
CA GLN A 94 -17.12 -3.98 2.68
C GLN A 94 -16.04 -3.34 1.80
N LEU A 95 -15.98 -3.67 0.51
CA LEU A 95 -15.02 -3.09 -0.43
C LEU A 95 -15.21 -1.57 -0.55
N ALA A 96 -16.45 -1.06 -0.56
CA ALA A 96 -16.73 0.37 -0.59
C ALA A 96 -16.15 1.09 0.63
N GLN A 97 -16.43 0.57 1.82
CA GLN A 97 -15.93 1.13 3.07
C GLN A 97 -14.40 1.10 3.13
N LEU A 98 -13.79 -0.04 2.80
CA LEU A 98 -12.34 -0.19 2.87
C LEU A 98 -11.61 0.71 1.87
N LEU A 99 -12.08 0.84 0.63
CA LEU A 99 -11.46 1.74 -0.34
C LEU A 99 -11.53 3.20 0.11
N ALA A 100 -12.66 3.63 0.69
CA ALA A 100 -12.79 4.98 1.23
C ALA A 100 -11.76 5.26 2.33
N VAL A 101 -11.57 4.33 3.26
CA VAL A 101 -10.59 4.46 4.35
C VAL A 101 -9.16 4.43 3.80
N LEU A 102 -8.83 3.48 2.91
CA LEU A 102 -7.48 3.34 2.36
C LEU A 102 -7.06 4.55 1.50
N LEU A 103 -8.01 5.18 0.79
CA LEU A 103 -7.78 6.45 0.09
C LEU A 103 -7.51 7.60 1.06
N ARG A 104 -8.38 7.74 2.07
CA ARG A 104 -8.29 8.81 3.08
C ARG A 104 -6.99 8.74 3.87
N ASP A 105 -6.60 7.54 4.28
CA ASP A 105 -5.42 7.33 5.13
C ASP A 105 -4.11 7.34 4.33
N GLY A 106 -4.19 7.47 3.00
CA GLY A 106 -3.04 7.68 2.13
C GLY A 106 -2.34 6.41 1.65
N TYR A 107 -2.96 5.23 1.79
CA TYR A 107 -2.44 4.01 1.18
C TYR A 107 -2.61 4.05 -0.33
N LEU A 108 -3.77 4.53 -0.79
CA LEU A 108 -4.17 4.49 -2.18
C LEU A 108 -4.35 5.89 -2.80
N LEU A 109 -4.27 5.90 -4.13
CA LEU A 109 -4.78 6.95 -5.01
C LEU A 109 -5.83 6.34 -5.92
N GLU A 110 -6.80 7.15 -6.31
CA GLU A 110 -7.77 6.81 -7.33
C GLU A 110 -7.59 7.77 -8.51
N ASN A 111 -7.55 7.21 -9.72
CA ASN A 111 -7.47 7.97 -10.96
C ASN A 111 -8.28 7.24 -12.06
N GLU A 112 -9.28 7.89 -12.63
CA GLU A 112 -10.13 7.36 -13.72
C GLU A 112 -10.74 5.97 -13.44
N GLY A 113 -11.15 5.75 -12.20
CA GLY A 113 -11.72 4.50 -11.69
C GLY A 113 -10.69 3.42 -11.40
N ARG A 114 -9.38 3.75 -11.38
CA ARG A 114 -8.29 2.82 -11.04
C ARG A 114 -7.66 3.19 -9.71
N TYR A 115 -7.48 2.18 -8.86
CA TYR A 115 -6.85 2.31 -7.56
C TYR A 115 -5.40 1.83 -7.64
N THR A 116 -4.46 2.66 -7.21
CA THR A 116 -3.03 2.37 -7.14
C THR A 116 -2.49 2.70 -5.75
N PHE A 117 -1.33 2.14 -5.40
CA PHE A 117 -0.61 2.64 -4.22
C PHE A 117 -0.24 4.11 -4.42
N ARG A 118 -0.50 4.93 -3.40
CA ARG A 118 -0.10 6.34 -3.41
C ARG A 118 1.41 6.52 -3.44
N SER A 119 2.11 5.65 -2.73
CA SER A 119 3.55 5.74 -2.54
C SER A 119 4.22 4.46 -3.02
N PHE A 120 5.18 4.62 -3.93
CA PHE A 120 6.06 3.54 -4.37
C PHE A 120 6.80 2.89 -3.19
N LEU A 121 7.21 3.68 -2.18
CA LEU A 121 7.88 3.18 -0.98
C LEU A 121 6.98 2.25 -0.16
N ILE A 122 5.72 2.65 0.07
CA ILE A 122 4.76 1.81 0.81
C ILE A 122 4.48 0.53 0.01
N ARG A 123 4.35 0.62 -1.31
CA ARG A 123 4.17 -0.55 -2.18
C ARG A 123 5.35 -1.51 -2.10
N GLU A 124 6.58 -1.00 -2.18
CA GLU A 124 7.78 -1.84 -2.14
C GLU A 124 7.95 -2.51 -0.77
N TYR A 125 7.72 -1.76 0.31
CA TYR A 125 7.63 -2.33 1.65
C TYR A 125 6.60 -3.47 1.71
N TRP A 126 5.40 -3.24 1.20
CA TRP A 126 4.32 -4.23 1.16
C TRP A 126 4.74 -5.47 0.35
N ASN A 127 5.37 -5.27 -0.80
CA ASN A 127 5.83 -6.34 -1.67
C ASN A 127 6.82 -7.27 -0.97
N ARG A 128 7.80 -6.70 -0.28
CA ARG A 128 8.85 -7.46 0.41
C ARG A 128 8.32 -8.26 1.59
N ARG A 129 7.20 -7.84 2.20
CA ARG A 129 6.72 -8.44 3.45
C ARG A 129 5.48 -9.31 3.32
N GLU A 130 4.61 -9.03 2.36
CA GLU A 130 3.30 -9.70 2.22
C GLU A 130 3.15 -10.44 0.88
N VAL A 131 4.11 -10.30 -0.04
CA VAL A 131 4.03 -10.88 -1.40
C VAL A 131 5.21 -11.79 -1.75
N ARG A 132 6.44 -11.37 -1.41
CA ARG A 132 7.67 -12.18 -1.60
C ARG A 132 7.93 -13.09 -0.39
#